data_AF-A0A969T971-F1
#
_entry.id   AF-A0A969T971-F1
#
_cell.length_a   1.000
_cell.length_b   1.000
_cell.length_c   1.000
_cell.angle_alpha   90.00
_cell.angle_beta   90.00
_cell.angle_gamma   90.00
#
_symmetry.space_group_name_H-M   'P 1'
#
loop_
_entity.id
_entity.type
_entity.pdbx_description
1 polymer ?
#
loop_
_entity_poly.entity_id
_entity_poly.type
_entity_poly.pdbx_seq_one_letter_code
_entity_poly.pdbx_strand_id
1 'polypeptide(L)' 'DDNDPLLFYNAIATYASLNLTMKGKLYFEINEAYGNEVKELLLAKGFKNVELGKDLNGKDRMIKAVK' A
#
# COMPACT_ATOMS: atom_id res chain seq x y z
N ASP A 1 8.26 -18.54 3.34
CA ASP A 1 9.32 -17.84 4.07
C ASP A 1 8.84 -16.43 4.38
N ASP A 2 8.80 -16.07 5.66
CA ASP A 2 8.47 -14.72 6.16
C ASP A 2 9.58 -13.69 5.83
N ASN A 3 10.45 -13.99 4.87
CA ASN A 3 11.67 -13.23 4.57
C ASN A 3 11.42 -12.01 3.66
N ASP A 4 10.26 -11.94 3.00
CA ASP A 4 9.86 -10.76 2.22
C ASP A 4 8.60 -10.13 2.83
N PRO A 5 8.74 -9.14 3.73
CA PRO A 5 7.61 -8.47 4.36
C PRO A 5 6.72 -7.72 3.36
N LEU A 6 7.19 -7.50 2.13
CA LEU A 6 6.45 -6.78 1.09
C LEU A 6 5.75 -7.70 0.10
N LEU A 7 5.94 -9.02 0.18
CA LEU A 7 5.41 -9.99 -0.79
C LEU A 7 3.91 -9.82 -1.04
N PHE A 8 3.12 -9.76 0.05
CA PHE A 8 1.67 -9.61 -0.04
C PHE A 8 1.27 -8.25 -0.58
N TYR A 9 1.93 -7.17 -0.14
CA TYR A 9 1.66 -5.82 -0.64
C TYR A 9 1.96 -5.70 -2.13
N ASN A 10 3.06 -6.31 -2.60
CA ASN A 10 3.42 -6.35 -4.01
C ASN A 10 2.39 -7.12 -4.85
N ALA A 11 1.95 -8.29 -4.37
CA ALA A 11 0.95 -9.09 -5.05
C ALA A 11 -0.39 -8.35 -5.18
N ILE A 12 -0.87 -7.76 -4.07
CA ILE A 12 -2.12 -6.98 -4.04
C ILE A 12 -2.01 -5.75 -4.93
N ALA A 13 -0.92 -4.97 -4.84
CA ALA A 13 -0.71 -3.77 -5.65
C ALA A 13 -0.66 -4.10 -7.14
N THR A 14 -0.02 -5.22 -7.52
CA THR A 14 0.03 -5.68 -8.92
C THR A 14 -1.35 -6.09 -9.43
N TYR A 15 -2.11 -6.84 -8.63
CA TYR A 15 -3.48 -7.19 -8.99
C TYR A 15 -4.37 -5.95 -9.12
N ALA A 16 -4.29 -5.03 -8.15
CA ALA A 16 -5.09 -3.81 -8.14
C ALA A 16 -4.72 -2.86 -9.29
N SER A 17 -3.43 -2.72 -9.64
CA SER A 17 -3.01 -1.87 -10.76
C SER A 17 -3.53 -2.37 -12.10
N LEU A 18 -3.81 -3.66 -12.25
CA LEU A 18 -4.43 -4.22 -13.45
C LEU A 18 -5.96 -4.10 -13.43
N ASN A 19 -6.59 -4.31 -12.28
CA ASN A 19 -8.05 -4.51 -12.20
C ASN A 19 -8.87 -3.29 -11.75
N LEU A 20 -8.26 -2.29 -11.09
CA LEU A 20 -9.00 -1.08 -10.72
C LEU A 20 -9.35 -0.25 -11.96
N THR A 21 -10.50 0.41 -11.95
CA THR A 21 -10.84 1.44 -12.93
C THR A 21 -9.98 2.69 -12.72
N MET A 22 -9.98 3.60 -13.70
CA MET A 22 -9.30 4.89 -13.57
C MET A 22 -9.79 5.63 -12.33
N LYS A 23 -8.87 6.13 -11.48
CA LYS A 23 -9.17 6.74 -10.17
C LYS A 23 -9.76 5.77 -9.13
N GLY A 24 -9.74 4.47 -9.41
CA GLY A 24 -10.03 3.43 -8.43
C GLY A 24 -9.04 3.51 -7.26
N LYS A 25 -9.47 3.07 -6.08
CA LYS A 25 -8.71 3.26 -4.85
C LYS A 25 -8.34 1.93 -4.23
N LEU A 26 -7.14 1.88 -3.66
CA LEU A 26 -6.61 0.75 -2.92
C LEU A 26 -6.40 1.16 -1.47
N TYR A 27 -6.88 0.31 -0.56
CA TYR A 27 -6.77 0.50 0.88
C TYR A 27 -6.40 -0.84 1.51
N PHE A 28 -5.42 -0.84 2.42
CA PHE A 28 -5.16 -2.00 3.26
C PHE A 28 -4.38 -1.62 4.52
N GLU A 29 -4.43 -2.53 5.49
CA GLU A 29 -3.64 -2.47 6.72
C GLU A 29 -2.18 -2.82 6.45
N ILE A 30 -1.27 -2.11 7.12
CA ILE A 30 0.18 -2.31 7.03
C ILE A 30 0.78 -2.55 8.41
N ASN A 31 1.91 -3.23 8.43
CA ASN A 31 2.79 -3.20 9.59
C ASN A 31 3.48 -1.83 9.69
N GLU A 32 3.48 -1.23 10.88
CA GLU A 32 4.07 0.09 11.14
C GLU A 32 5.55 0.18 10.76
N ALA A 33 6.27 -0.94 10.77
CA ALA A 33 7.68 -1.00 10.41
C ALA A 33 7.96 -0.81 8.91
N TYR A 34 6.94 -0.98 8.04
CA TYR A 34 7.13 -1.02 6.58
C TYR A 34 6.31 0.05 5.83
N GLY A 35 5.78 1.07 6.52
CA GLY A 35 4.88 2.04 5.91
C GLY A 35 5.50 2.79 4.73
N ASN A 36 6.77 3.18 4.84
CA ASN A 36 7.46 3.90 3.77
C ASN A 36 7.75 2.98 2.58
N GLU A 37 8.15 1.76 2.83
CA GLU A 37 8.47 0.75 1.82
C GLU A 37 7.24 0.37 1.01
N VAL A 38 6.09 0.19 1.67
CA VAL A 38 4.81 -0.04 0.99
C VAL A 38 4.40 1.18 0.17
N LYS A 39 4.63 2.39 0.68
CA LYS A 39 4.36 3.62 -0.06
C LYS A 39 5.19 3.71 -1.35
N GLU A 40 6.50 3.47 -1.27
CA GLU A 40 7.37 3.46 -2.44
C GLU A 40 7.00 2.36 -3.43
N LEU A 41 6.65 1.17 -2.94
CA LEU A 41 6.14 0.07 -3.77
C LEU A 41 4.90 0.49 -4.55
N LEU A 42 3.93 1.15 -3.90
CA LEU A 42 2.71 1.61 -4.58
C LEU A 42 3.00 2.69 -5.62
N LEU A 43 3.89 3.64 -5.31
CA LEU A 43 4.33 4.65 -6.27
C LEU A 43 5.01 4.03 -7.49
N ALA A 44 5.89 3.04 -7.28
CA ALA A 44 6.56 2.30 -8.35
C ALA A 44 5.57 1.47 -9.21
N LYS A 45 4.45 1.03 -8.64
CA LYS A 45 3.35 0.35 -9.35
C LYS A 45 2.42 1.31 -10.10
N GLY A 46 2.71 2.61 -10.08
CA GLY A 46 1.98 3.62 -10.83
C GLY A 46 0.85 4.30 -10.06
N PHE A 47 0.59 3.90 -8.81
CA PHE A 47 -0.40 4.57 -8.00
C PHE A 47 0.03 6.00 -7.64
N LYS A 48 -0.95 6.85 -7.38
CA LYS A 48 -0.83 8.26 -7.00
C LYS A 48 -1.55 8.52 -5.68
N ASN A 49 -1.31 9.70 -5.11
CA ASN A 49 -1.93 10.16 -3.87
C ASN A 49 -1.80 9.10 -2.75
N VAL A 50 -0.58 8.58 -2.58
CA VAL A 50 -0.30 7.52 -1.60
C VAL A 50 -0.13 8.14 -0.21
N GLU A 51 -1.05 7.81 0.70
CA GLU A 51 -1.20 8.40 2.02
C GLU A 51 -1.12 7.32 3.11
N LEU A 52 -0.27 7.53 4.11
CA LEU A 52 -0.23 6.71 5.33
C LEU A 52 -1.25 7.25 6.34
N GLY A 53 -2.07 6.34 6.86
CA GLY A 53 -3.05 6.60 7.91
C GLY A 53 -2.56 6.07 9.25
N LYS A 54 -2.67 6.90 10.28
CA LYS A 54 -2.33 6.56 11.66
C LYS A 54 -3.51 5.94 12.39
N ASP A 55 -3.23 5.01 13.29
CA ASP A 55 -4.19 4.52 14.28
C ASP A 55 -4.35 5.51 15.46
N LEU A 56 -5.18 5.14 16.45
CA LEU A 56 -5.41 5.94 17.65
C LEU A 56 -4.15 6.15 18.52
N ASN A 57 -3.12 5.31 18.35
CA ASN A 57 -1.85 5.40 19.06
C ASN A 57 -0.78 6.16 18.24
N GLY A 58 -1.15 6.73 17.09
CA GLY A 58 -0.24 7.49 16.22
C GLY A 58 0.66 6.64 15.33
N LYS A 59 0.44 5.32 15.27
CA LYS A 59 1.23 4.37 14.48
C LYS A 59 0.68 4.28 13.06
N ASP A 60 1.57 4.25 12.07
CA ASP A 60 1.15 4.07 10.68
C ASP A 60 0.62 2.64 10.52
N ARG A 61 -0.69 2.51 10.25
CA ARG A 61 -1.39 1.22 10.21
C ARG A 61 -2.21 1.03 8.97
N MET A 62 -2.51 2.09 8.24
CA MET A 62 -3.28 2.02 7.01
C MET A 62 -2.54 2.72 5.89
N ILE A 63 -2.76 2.26 4.66
CA ILE A 63 -2.33 2.99 3.48
C ILE A 63 -3.48 3.13 2.50
N LYS A 64 -3.54 4.28 1.83
CA LYS A 64 -4.49 4.59 0.76
C LYS A 64 -3.70 4.98 -0.48
N ALA A 65 -4.14 4.52 -1.65
CA ALA A 65 -3.56 4.90 -2.94
C ALA A 65 -4.63 4.96 -4.04
N VAL A 66 -4.35 5.69 -5.12
CA VAL A 66 -5.26 5.89 -6.27
C VAL A 66 -4.59 5.39 -7.55
N LYS A 67 -5.28 4.59 -8.38
CA LYS A 67 -4.79 4.16 -9.70
C LYS A 67 -4.88 5.28 -10.72
#